data_AF-A0A7S2JV53-F1
#
_entry.id   AF-A0A7S2JV53-F1
#
_cell.length_a   1.000
_cell.length_b   1.000
_cell.length_c   1.000
_cell.angle_alpha   90.00
_cell.angle_beta   90.00
_cell.angle_gamma   90.00
#
_symmetry.space_group_name_H-M   'P 1'
#
loop_
_entity.id
_entity.type
_entity.pdbx_description
1 polymer ?
#
loop_
_entity_poly.entity_id
_entity_poly.type
_entity_poly.pdbx_seq_one_letter_code
_entity_poly.pdbx_strand_id
1 'polypeptide(L)'
;FGPSHLGSRAAPQDARFHGAAGMALEDRLHKSIWAAVGEAVNRIAHAGSPDEISKRVVRHMYKAAADPELLTLPWEQTCAELVQRSMDGYTIACGEMPWFYDLDLVPAYTQAAMEIVAASGQVVSPEGVQEIVHAEYEDKLDRNMLDKAVWDVVRDMFTDDKVKGKVYHAFQKSYWPALEEVLNDGTLPTEMRYGLDQATELKRVEAFTRRWLDDGISRAWVAIEQSEEGLTEETVMELLRRFIAPFGAEHPFSCLPGALTEGLGRPPPDWAFIRTVARQLFRHWNGEGQSAKKKRKKGGGGSPWAEEDDDEGVQKPSAKSRGKKATPKADDPEVEEEDLGVAEEEEAEAEAEAEAEAE
;
A
#
# COMPACT_ATOMS: atom_id res chain seq x y z
N PHE A 1 8.98 -11.74 11.19
CA PHE A 1 8.95 -10.34 11.63
C PHE A 1 7.61 -9.78 11.20
N GLY A 2 6.61 -9.83 12.09
CA GLY A 2 5.29 -9.28 11.78
C GLY A 2 5.24 -7.78 12.12
N PRO A 3 4.44 -6.98 11.41
CA PRO A 3 4.29 -5.56 11.71
C PRO A 3 3.72 -5.44 13.13
N SER A 4 4.50 -4.84 14.02
CA SER A 4 4.04 -4.50 15.36
C SER A 4 3.06 -3.35 15.20
N HIS A 5 1.75 -3.61 15.34
CA HIS A 5 0.74 -2.57 15.43
C HIS A 5 1.05 -1.69 16.64
N LEU A 6 1.77 -0.59 16.40
CA LEU A 6 2.04 0.47 17.36
C LEU A 6 0.72 1.22 17.61
N GLY A 7 0.21 1.14 18.83
CA GLY A 7 -0.96 1.90 19.24
C GLY A 7 -0.70 3.40 19.06
N SER A 8 -1.57 4.05 18.28
CA SER A 8 -1.56 5.50 18.04
C SER A 8 -1.55 6.24 19.36
N ARG A 9 -0.39 6.83 19.68
CA ARG A 9 -0.17 7.65 20.87
C ARG A 9 -0.34 9.09 20.41
N ALA A 10 -1.27 9.83 21.04
CA ALA A 10 -1.48 11.25 20.75
C ALA A 10 -0.14 12.01 20.82
N ALA A 11 0.30 12.53 19.68
CA ALA A 11 1.56 13.24 19.55
C ALA A 11 1.53 14.54 20.36
N PRO A 12 2.59 14.85 21.14
CA PRO A 12 2.74 16.18 21.72
C PRO A 12 2.91 17.20 20.59
N GLN A 13 1.88 18.01 20.37
CA GLN A 13 1.91 19.12 19.42
C GLN A 13 2.94 20.17 19.86
N ASP A 14 3.80 20.55 18.91
CA ASP A 14 4.67 21.74 18.92
C ASP A 14 5.96 21.76 19.75
N ALA A 15 6.73 20.68 19.69
CA ALA A 15 8.20 20.77 19.89
C ALA A 15 8.92 20.92 18.54
N ARG A 16 8.63 21.99 17.79
CA ARG A 16 9.45 22.32 16.60
C ARG A 16 10.86 22.69 17.06
N PHE A 17 11.86 21.96 16.56
CA PHE A 17 13.28 22.18 16.85
C PHE A 17 13.79 23.48 16.20
N HIS A 18 13.32 24.64 16.64
CA HIS A 18 13.76 25.96 16.14
C HIS A 18 15.16 26.39 16.65
N GLY A 19 16.02 25.42 17.00
CA GLY A 19 17.39 25.68 17.41
C GLY A 19 18.36 25.67 16.21
N ALA A 20 19.51 26.32 16.36
CA ALA A 20 20.59 26.28 15.37
C ALA A 20 21.01 24.85 14.98
N ALA A 21 20.87 23.89 15.89
CA ALA A 21 21.12 22.47 15.64
C ALA A 21 20.10 21.84 14.66
N GLY A 22 18.84 22.26 14.71
CA GLY A 22 17.78 21.78 13.81
C GLY A 22 18.03 22.24 12.38
N MET A 23 18.28 23.54 12.18
CA MET A 23 18.61 24.10 10.86
C MET A 23 19.86 23.43 10.25
N ALA A 24 20.88 23.17 11.07
CA ALA A 24 22.08 22.48 10.60
C ALA A 24 21.81 21.04 10.16
N LEU A 25 20.84 20.34 10.76
CA LEU A 25 20.43 18.99 10.35
C LEU A 25 19.65 19.04 9.04
N GLU A 26 18.68 19.94 8.92
CA GLU A 26 17.88 20.14 7.72
C GLU A 26 18.77 20.40 6.49
N ASP A 27 19.75 21.31 6.61
CA ASP A 27 20.72 21.59 5.55
C ASP A 27 21.56 20.37 5.15
N ARG A 28 21.95 19.53 6.12
CA ARG A 28 22.71 18.30 5.84
C ARG A 28 21.84 17.26 5.15
N LEU A 29 20.61 17.06 5.64
CA LEU A 29 19.64 16.14 5.05
C LEU A 29 19.36 16.51 3.60
N HIS A 30 19.01 17.77 3.33
CA HIS A 30 18.71 18.22 1.97
C HIS A 30 19.89 17.98 1.01
N LYS A 31 21.11 18.38 1.41
CA LYS A 31 22.31 18.19 0.58
C LYS A 31 22.62 16.71 0.31
N SER A 32 22.50 15.88 1.35
CA SER A 32 22.76 14.44 1.28
C SER A 32 21.76 13.74 0.36
N ILE A 33 20.46 13.99 0.57
CA ILE A 33 19.36 13.48 -0.25
C ILE A 33 19.52 13.92 -1.71
N TRP A 34 19.75 15.22 -1.95
CA TRP A 34 19.88 15.76 -3.30
C TRP A 34 21.03 15.11 -4.08
N ALA A 35 22.20 14.96 -3.45
CA ALA A 35 23.35 14.32 -4.07
C ALA A 35 23.06 12.85 -4.43
N ALA A 36 22.53 12.07 -3.48
CA ALA A 36 22.24 10.66 -3.68
C ALA A 36 21.13 10.40 -4.71
N VAL A 37 20.06 11.20 -4.67
CA VAL A 37 18.98 11.13 -5.67
C VAL A 37 19.51 11.49 -7.05
N GLY A 38 20.34 12.54 -7.16
CA GLY A 38 20.95 12.92 -8.44
C GLY A 38 21.79 11.78 -9.06
N GLU A 39 22.53 11.03 -8.25
CA GLU A 39 23.26 9.84 -8.70
C GLU A 39 22.32 8.73 -9.22
N ALA A 40 21.23 8.45 -8.52
CA ALA A 40 20.24 7.47 -8.94
C ALA A 40 19.54 7.89 -10.24
N VAL A 41 19.08 9.14 -10.33
CA VAL A 41 18.38 9.68 -11.49
C VAL A 41 19.26 9.73 -12.73
N ASN A 42 20.56 10.02 -12.58
CA ASN A 42 21.50 9.99 -13.70
C ASN A 42 21.57 8.62 -14.40
N ARG A 43 21.27 7.52 -13.71
CA ARG A 43 21.22 6.17 -14.30
C ARG A 43 20.02 5.99 -15.24
N ILE A 44 18.94 6.72 -14.99
CA ILE A 44 17.69 6.70 -15.77
C ILE A 44 17.47 7.98 -16.58
N ALA A 45 18.51 8.78 -16.82
CA ALA A 45 18.42 10.06 -17.53
C ALA A 45 17.83 9.97 -18.95
N HIS A 46 17.74 8.76 -19.51
CA HIS A 46 17.09 8.51 -20.80
C HIS A 46 15.56 8.50 -20.72
N ALA A 47 14.97 8.42 -19.53
CA ALA A 47 13.53 8.29 -19.30
C ALA A 47 12.81 9.62 -19.01
N GLY A 48 13.54 10.73 -18.83
CA GLY A 48 12.97 12.05 -18.57
C GLY A 48 14.02 13.10 -18.19
N SER A 49 13.58 14.31 -17.86
CA SER A 49 14.45 15.40 -17.41
C SER A 49 15.05 15.07 -16.05
N PRO A 50 16.39 14.91 -15.92
CA PRO A 50 17.01 14.52 -14.65
C PRO A 50 16.74 15.52 -13.51
N ASP A 51 16.66 16.80 -13.81
CA ASP A 51 16.39 17.84 -12.83
C ASP A 51 14.96 17.75 -12.28
N GLU A 52 13.96 17.58 -13.16
CA GLU A 52 12.56 17.44 -12.75
C GLU A 52 12.33 16.18 -11.92
N ILE A 53 12.91 15.04 -12.34
CA ILE A 53 12.82 13.78 -11.60
C ILE A 53 13.47 13.95 -10.22
N SER A 54 14.66 14.54 -10.16
CA SER A 54 15.37 14.78 -8.90
C SER A 54 14.56 15.68 -7.96
N LYS A 55 14.07 16.83 -8.44
CA LYS A 55 13.25 17.76 -7.65
C LYS A 55 12.02 17.07 -7.04
N ARG A 56 11.29 16.28 -7.83
CA ARG A 56 10.10 15.56 -7.35
C ARG A 56 10.44 14.55 -6.27
N VAL A 57 11.46 13.71 -6.49
CA VAL A 57 11.88 12.69 -5.52
C VAL A 57 12.41 13.32 -4.24
N VAL A 58 13.28 14.33 -4.34
CA VAL A 58 13.86 15.02 -3.19
C VAL A 58 12.76 15.69 -2.36
N ARG A 59 11.75 16.32 -3.00
CA ARG A 59 10.63 16.97 -2.30
C ARG A 59 9.93 16.01 -1.32
N HIS A 60 9.57 14.81 -1.77
CA HIS A 60 8.85 13.84 -0.93
C HIS A 60 9.76 13.19 0.13
N MET A 61 11.00 12.86 -0.24
CA MET A 61 11.97 12.28 0.70
C MET A 61 12.37 13.27 1.79
N TYR A 62 12.65 14.52 1.43
CA TYR A 62 12.98 15.57 2.38
C TYR A 62 11.82 15.89 3.32
N LYS A 63 10.59 15.98 2.79
CA LYS A 63 9.39 16.19 3.61
C LYS A 63 9.23 15.09 4.67
N ALA A 64 9.47 13.83 4.32
CA ALA A 64 9.45 12.72 5.27
C ALA A 64 10.61 12.79 6.27
N ALA A 65 11.83 13.06 5.80
CA ALA A 65 13.04 13.13 6.63
C ALA A 65 13.06 14.30 7.61
N ALA A 66 12.35 15.39 7.30
CA ALA A 66 12.23 16.58 8.15
C ALA A 66 11.25 16.39 9.33
N ASP A 67 10.62 15.22 9.46
CA ASP A 67 9.69 14.96 10.55
C ASP A 67 10.44 14.78 11.89
N PRO A 68 10.19 15.65 12.90
CA PRO A 68 10.90 15.58 14.18
C PRO A 68 10.60 14.31 14.98
N GLU A 69 9.49 13.61 14.71
CA GLU A 69 9.17 12.33 15.37
C GLU A 69 10.26 11.28 15.12
N LEU A 70 10.87 11.29 13.94
CA LEU A 70 11.92 10.34 13.53
C LEU A 70 13.15 10.37 14.44
N LEU A 71 13.42 11.50 15.11
CA LEU A 71 14.53 11.66 16.05
C LEU A 71 14.25 10.99 17.41
N THR A 72 12.99 10.67 17.69
CA THR A 72 12.55 10.10 18.97
C THR A 72 12.39 8.58 18.94
N LEU A 73 12.38 8.00 17.74
CA LEU A 73 12.20 6.57 17.50
C LEU A 73 13.52 5.79 17.64
N PRO A 74 13.46 4.50 17.99
CA PRO A 74 14.58 3.58 17.79
C PRO A 74 15.00 3.58 16.32
N TRP A 75 16.32 3.50 16.05
CA TRP A 75 16.86 3.66 14.70
C TRP A 75 16.23 2.73 13.66
N GLU A 76 15.84 1.50 14.02
CA GLU A 76 15.16 0.56 13.11
C GLU A 76 13.81 1.12 12.66
N GLN A 77 13.04 1.66 13.61
CA GLN A 77 11.74 2.28 13.35
C GLN A 77 11.90 3.60 12.60
N THR A 78 12.94 4.39 12.90
CA THR A 78 13.30 5.59 12.13
C THR A 78 13.50 5.25 10.65
N CYS A 79 14.22 4.18 10.34
CA CYS A 79 14.48 3.77 8.96
C CYS A 79 13.18 3.35 8.25
N ALA A 80 12.37 2.50 8.89
CA ALA A 80 11.11 2.03 8.32
C ALA A 80 10.10 3.18 8.11
N GLU A 81 9.93 4.06 9.10
CA GLU A 81 9.02 5.21 9.01
C GLU A 81 9.46 6.23 7.95
N LEU A 82 10.78 6.48 7.82
CA LEU A 82 11.31 7.33 6.77
C LEU A 82 10.93 6.81 5.38
N VAL A 83 11.19 5.53 5.13
CA VAL A 83 10.90 4.90 3.83
C VAL A 83 9.40 4.87 3.59
N GLN A 84 8.59 4.45 4.56
CA GLN A 84 7.13 4.43 4.49
C GLN A 84 6.56 5.79 4.08
N ARG A 85 6.84 6.85 4.87
CA ARG A 85 6.28 8.19 4.64
C ARG A 85 6.73 8.79 3.31
N SER A 86 8.00 8.56 2.96
CA SER A 86 8.52 9.04 1.69
C SER A 86 7.92 8.29 0.50
N MET A 87 7.78 6.97 0.60
CA MET A 87 7.23 6.13 -0.47
C MET A 87 5.74 6.40 -0.68
N ASP A 88 4.97 6.73 0.36
CA ASP A 88 3.57 7.14 0.21
C ASP A 88 3.45 8.39 -0.66
N GLY A 89 4.25 9.44 -0.37
CA GLY A 89 4.28 10.66 -1.18
C GLY A 89 4.83 10.42 -2.60
N TYR A 90 5.93 9.67 -2.71
CA TYR A 90 6.55 9.34 -4.00
C TYR A 90 5.63 8.52 -4.91
N THR A 91 4.95 7.52 -4.36
CA THR A 91 4.01 6.66 -5.09
C THR A 91 2.83 7.46 -5.64
N ILE A 92 2.25 8.36 -4.83
CA ILE A 92 1.15 9.22 -5.28
C ILE A 92 1.59 10.14 -6.43
N ALA A 93 2.77 10.75 -6.33
CA ALA A 93 3.25 11.72 -7.31
C ALA A 93 3.85 11.08 -8.58
N CYS A 94 4.45 9.89 -8.46
CA CYS A 94 5.30 9.31 -9.50
C CYS A 94 4.91 7.88 -9.90
N GLY A 95 3.95 7.22 -9.24
CA GLY A 95 3.62 5.79 -9.47
C GLY A 95 3.17 5.44 -10.89
N GLU A 96 2.71 6.42 -11.66
CA GLU A 96 2.35 6.26 -13.07
C GLU A 96 3.46 6.61 -14.06
N MET A 97 4.60 7.10 -13.56
CA MET A 97 5.74 7.42 -14.41
C MET A 97 6.40 6.13 -14.91
N PRO A 98 6.82 6.05 -16.18
CA PRO A 98 7.37 4.82 -16.75
C PRO A 98 8.69 4.40 -16.09
N TRP A 99 9.42 5.34 -15.48
CA TRP A 99 10.68 5.11 -14.79
C TRP A 99 10.54 4.82 -13.29
N PHE A 100 9.31 4.79 -12.75
CA PHE A 100 9.07 4.69 -11.30
C PHE A 100 9.78 3.50 -10.64
N TYR A 101 9.73 2.33 -11.29
CA TYR A 101 10.36 1.09 -10.81
C TYR A 101 11.83 0.93 -11.23
N ASP A 102 12.36 1.81 -12.09
CA ASP A 102 13.75 1.75 -12.55
C ASP A 102 14.70 2.54 -11.62
N LEU A 103 14.15 3.37 -10.74
CA LEU A 103 14.90 4.30 -9.91
C LEU A 103 15.27 3.68 -8.56
N ASP A 104 16.52 3.26 -8.39
CA ASP A 104 17.04 2.76 -7.11
C ASP A 104 17.27 3.90 -6.09
N LEU A 105 16.36 4.01 -5.12
CA LEU A 105 16.41 5.03 -4.06
C LEU A 105 17.02 4.55 -2.74
N VAL A 106 17.42 3.28 -2.64
CA VAL A 106 17.99 2.71 -1.40
C VAL A 106 19.20 3.51 -0.90
N PRO A 107 20.15 3.94 -1.76
CA PRO A 107 21.28 4.75 -1.31
C PRO A 107 20.87 6.09 -0.71
N ALA A 108 19.87 6.76 -1.29
CA ALA A 108 19.39 8.06 -0.82
C ALA A 108 18.68 7.94 0.53
N TYR A 109 17.83 6.93 0.69
CA TYR A 109 17.19 6.63 1.98
C TYR A 109 18.20 6.25 3.06
N THR A 110 19.21 5.45 2.71
CA THR A 110 20.27 5.05 3.65
C THR A 110 21.03 6.27 4.16
N GLN A 111 21.40 7.19 3.26
CA GLN A 111 22.12 8.41 3.65
C GLN A 111 21.25 9.35 4.51
N ALA A 112 19.98 9.53 4.15
CA ALA A 112 19.04 10.30 4.96
C ALA A 112 18.84 9.69 6.36
N ALA A 113 18.62 8.38 6.44
CA ALA A 113 18.47 7.66 7.70
C ALA A 113 19.72 7.80 8.59
N MET A 114 20.92 7.68 8.01
CA MET A 114 22.17 7.85 8.76
C MET A 114 22.32 9.25 9.39
N GLU A 115 21.92 10.31 8.69
CA GLU A 115 21.93 11.67 9.24
C GLU A 115 20.93 11.84 10.40
N ILE A 116 19.73 11.28 10.28
CA ILE A 116 18.70 11.33 11.33
C ILE A 116 19.16 10.53 12.56
N VAL A 117 19.64 9.30 12.36
CA VAL A 117 20.11 8.42 13.44
C VAL A 117 21.29 9.05 14.15
N ALA A 118 22.26 9.62 13.43
CA ALA A 118 23.38 10.33 14.02
C ALA A 118 22.93 11.56 14.85
N ALA A 119 21.95 12.32 14.35
CA ALA A 119 21.40 13.47 15.07
C ALA A 119 20.62 13.07 16.34
N SER A 120 20.02 11.88 16.36
CA SER A 120 19.36 11.32 17.55
C SER A 120 20.36 10.84 18.62
N GLY A 121 21.66 10.84 18.32
CA GLY A 121 22.72 10.35 19.21
C GLY A 121 22.84 8.82 19.26
N GLN A 122 22.11 8.12 18.40
CA GLN A 122 22.19 6.67 18.24
C GLN A 122 23.42 6.30 17.40
N VAL A 123 24.06 5.17 17.74
CA VAL A 123 25.24 4.66 17.02
C VAL A 123 24.85 3.34 16.37
N VAL A 124 24.89 3.31 15.04
CA VAL A 124 24.51 2.16 14.21
C VAL A 124 25.55 1.94 13.12
N SER A 125 25.69 0.70 12.65
CA SER A 125 26.49 0.39 11.47
C SER A 125 25.74 0.80 10.18
N PRO A 126 26.41 1.39 9.19
CA PRO A 126 25.80 1.72 7.90
C PRO A 126 25.12 0.52 7.22
N GLU A 127 25.71 -0.68 7.37
CA GLU A 127 25.18 -1.91 6.80
C GLU A 127 23.81 -2.29 7.38
N GLY A 128 23.60 -2.05 8.69
CA GLY A 128 22.33 -2.36 9.35
C GLY A 128 21.22 -1.41 8.92
N VAL A 129 21.55 -0.12 8.72
CA VAL A 129 20.61 0.86 8.16
C VAL A 129 20.24 0.49 6.73
N GLN A 130 21.24 0.17 5.90
CA GLN A 130 20.99 -0.20 4.50
C GLN A 130 20.12 -1.45 4.38
N GLU A 131 20.33 -2.48 5.22
CA GLU A 131 19.52 -3.71 5.22
C GLU A 131 18.04 -3.41 5.49
N ILE A 132 17.73 -2.63 6.53
CA ILE A 132 16.34 -2.27 6.85
C ILE A 132 15.74 -1.38 5.77
N VAL A 133 16.46 -0.35 5.34
CA VAL A 133 16.00 0.56 4.28
C VAL A 133 15.70 -0.20 2.99
N HIS A 134 16.58 -1.11 2.58
CA HIS A 134 16.38 -1.93 1.39
C HIS A 134 15.15 -2.82 1.53
N ALA A 135 15.00 -3.53 2.66
CA ALA A 135 13.85 -4.40 2.88
C ALA A 135 12.52 -3.64 2.84
N GLU A 136 12.45 -2.48 3.49
CA GLU A 136 11.25 -1.64 3.52
C GLU A 136 10.97 -1.02 2.14
N TYR A 137 12.01 -0.62 1.41
CA TYR A 137 11.87 -0.05 0.07
C TYR A 137 11.32 -1.06 -0.93
N GLU A 138 11.89 -2.28 -0.96
CA GLU A 138 11.42 -3.36 -1.82
C GLU A 138 9.98 -3.78 -1.45
N ASP A 139 9.64 -3.88 -0.16
CA ASP A 139 8.26 -4.16 0.27
C ASP A 139 7.28 -3.09 -0.25
N LYS A 140 7.69 -1.82 -0.27
CA LYS A 140 6.86 -0.73 -0.81
C LYS A 140 6.67 -0.82 -2.32
N LEU A 141 7.74 -1.11 -3.06
CA LEU A 141 7.65 -1.31 -4.51
C LEU A 141 6.76 -2.52 -4.85
N ASP A 142 6.94 -3.64 -4.14
CA ASP A 142 6.14 -4.85 -4.34
C ASP A 142 4.65 -4.61 -4.05
N ARG A 143 4.33 -3.92 -2.96
CA ARG A 143 2.94 -3.53 -2.63
C ARG A 143 2.33 -2.66 -3.71
N ASN A 144 3.06 -1.64 -4.16
CA ASN A 144 2.56 -0.75 -5.20
C ASN A 144 2.37 -1.48 -6.54
N MET A 145 3.32 -2.33 -6.93
CA MET A 145 3.21 -3.15 -8.15
C MET A 145 2.03 -4.13 -8.06
N LEU A 146 1.79 -4.72 -6.89
CA LEU A 146 0.63 -5.57 -6.64
C LEU A 146 -0.67 -4.78 -6.81
N ASP A 147 -0.80 -3.63 -6.16
CA ASP A 147 -2.00 -2.78 -6.25
C ASP A 147 -2.27 -2.39 -7.70
N LYS A 148 -1.25 -1.96 -8.44
CA LYS A 148 -1.33 -1.64 -9.87
C LYS A 148 -1.77 -2.84 -10.71
N ALA A 149 -1.14 -4.01 -10.50
CA ALA A 149 -1.48 -5.23 -11.22
C ALA A 149 -2.91 -5.70 -10.95
N VAL A 150 -3.36 -5.67 -9.69
CA VAL A 150 -4.73 -6.06 -9.32
C VAL A 150 -5.72 -5.09 -9.96
N TRP A 151 -5.45 -3.78 -9.91
CA TRP A 151 -6.29 -2.76 -10.54
C TRP A 151 -6.39 -2.96 -12.06
N ASP A 152 -5.27 -3.12 -12.75
CA ASP A 152 -5.23 -3.31 -14.20
C ASP A 152 -6.01 -4.55 -14.64
N VAL A 153 -5.82 -5.68 -13.95
CA VAL A 153 -6.56 -6.92 -14.23
C VAL A 153 -8.06 -6.72 -14.05
N VAL A 154 -8.49 -6.08 -12.96
CA VAL A 154 -9.91 -5.83 -12.69
C VAL A 154 -10.50 -4.84 -13.70
N ARG A 155 -9.78 -3.77 -14.01
CA ARG A 155 -10.18 -2.77 -15.00
C ARG A 155 -10.41 -3.39 -16.38
N ASP A 156 -9.56 -4.34 -16.77
CA ASP A 156 -9.63 -4.99 -18.07
C ASP A 156 -10.72 -6.06 -18.14
N MET A 157 -11.14 -6.62 -17.00
CA MET A 157 -12.15 -7.69 -16.94
C MET A 157 -13.59 -7.20 -16.80
N PHE A 158 -13.80 -6.08 -16.11
CA PHE A 158 -15.12 -5.56 -15.83
C PHE A 158 -15.33 -4.25 -16.61
N THR A 159 -16.52 -4.00 -17.14
CA THR A 159 -16.81 -2.77 -17.89
C THR A 159 -17.31 -1.64 -16.99
N ASP A 160 -18.14 -1.98 -15.99
CA ASP A 160 -18.74 -1.04 -15.05
C ASP A 160 -17.73 -0.55 -13.98
N ASP A 161 -17.57 0.76 -13.85
CA ASP A 161 -16.58 1.36 -12.94
C ASP A 161 -16.87 1.12 -11.46
N LYS A 162 -18.15 1.02 -11.07
CA LYS A 162 -18.51 0.71 -9.68
C LYS A 162 -18.18 -0.74 -9.35
N VAL A 163 -18.40 -1.65 -10.31
CA VAL A 163 -18.00 -3.05 -10.16
C VAL A 163 -16.49 -3.16 -10.07
N LYS A 164 -15.72 -2.48 -10.94
CA LYS A 164 -14.24 -2.45 -10.89
C LYS A 164 -13.74 -2.07 -9.50
N GLY A 165 -14.18 -0.92 -8.97
CA GLY A 165 -13.76 -0.46 -7.65
C GLY A 165 -14.07 -1.46 -6.54
N LYS A 166 -15.27 -2.04 -6.54
CA LYS A 166 -15.69 -3.05 -5.54
C LYS A 166 -14.86 -4.33 -5.61
N VAL A 167 -14.61 -4.87 -6.80
CA VAL A 167 -13.77 -6.07 -6.97
C VAL A 167 -12.32 -5.76 -6.55
N TYR A 168 -11.76 -4.65 -7.01
CA TYR A 168 -10.41 -4.22 -6.66
C TYR A 168 -10.21 -4.14 -5.14
N HIS A 169 -11.05 -3.37 -4.43
CA HIS A 169 -10.94 -3.23 -2.98
C HIS A 169 -11.17 -4.55 -2.24
N ALA A 170 -12.05 -5.42 -2.74
CA ALA A 170 -12.29 -6.72 -2.14
C ALA A 170 -11.03 -7.60 -2.17
N PHE A 171 -10.30 -7.63 -3.30
CA PHE A 171 -9.06 -8.38 -3.44
C PHE A 171 -7.87 -7.76 -2.71
N GLN A 172 -7.78 -6.43 -2.72
CA GLN A 172 -6.73 -5.71 -2.01
C GLN A 172 -6.84 -5.95 -0.49
N LYS A 173 -8.06 -5.84 0.07
CA LYS A 173 -8.31 -6.07 1.50
C LYS A 173 -8.14 -7.53 1.94
N SER A 174 -8.31 -8.51 1.03
CA SER A 174 -8.14 -9.92 1.36
C SER A 174 -6.71 -10.44 1.24
N TYR A 175 -5.82 -9.70 0.56
CA TYR A 175 -4.47 -10.18 0.23
C TYR A 175 -3.59 -10.41 1.46
N TRP A 176 -3.33 -9.36 2.23
CA TRP A 176 -2.42 -9.42 3.39
C TRP A 176 -2.92 -10.38 4.48
N PRO A 177 -4.20 -10.36 4.88
CA PRO A 177 -4.70 -11.34 5.84
C PRO A 177 -4.54 -12.79 5.36
N ALA A 178 -4.74 -13.06 4.06
CA ALA A 178 -4.53 -14.40 3.51
C ALA A 178 -3.06 -14.81 3.54
N LEU A 179 -2.14 -13.88 3.23
CA LEU A 179 -0.70 -14.13 3.30
C LEU A 179 -0.25 -14.37 4.74
N GLU A 180 -0.65 -13.51 5.67
CA GLU A 180 -0.34 -13.63 7.10
C GLU A 180 -0.85 -14.94 7.68
N GLU A 181 -2.05 -15.39 7.32
CA GLU A 181 -2.60 -16.67 7.80
C GLU A 181 -1.73 -17.85 7.37
N VAL A 182 -1.20 -17.82 6.13
CA VAL A 182 -0.33 -18.89 5.61
C VAL A 182 1.07 -18.82 6.21
N LEU A 183 1.62 -17.61 6.39
CA LEU A 183 2.95 -17.44 6.98
C LEU A 183 2.97 -17.77 8.48
N ASN A 184 1.85 -17.56 9.19
CA ASN A 184 1.73 -17.76 10.64
C ASN A 184 1.08 -19.10 11.03
N ASP A 185 1.11 -20.10 10.16
CA ASP A 185 0.54 -21.44 10.42
C ASP A 185 1.29 -22.25 11.52
N GLY A 186 2.36 -21.67 12.07
CA GLY A 186 3.19 -22.24 13.13
C GLY A 186 4.23 -23.25 12.64
N THR A 187 4.28 -23.55 11.33
CA THR A 187 5.24 -24.50 10.75
C THR A 187 6.50 -23.80 10.24
N LEU A 188 6.41 -22.50 9.93
CA LEU A 188 7.51 -21.68 9.39
C LEU A 188 8.84 -21.78 10.17
N PRO A 189 8.89 -21.75 11.53
CA PRO A 189 10.16 -21.88 12.24
C PRO A 189 10.85 -23.24 12.06
N THR A 190 10.04 -24.30 11.90
CA THR A 190 10.55 -25.66 11.68
C THR A 190 11.11 -25.76 10.27
N GLU A 191 10.35 -25.25 9.31
CA GLU A 191 10.69 -25.19 7.90
C GLU A 191 11.96 -24.40 7.61
N MET A 192 12.11 -23.19 8.18
CA MET A 192 13.35 -22.39 8.04
C MET A 192 14.59 -23.15 8.54
N ARG A 193 14.42 -24.06 9.51
CA ARG A 193 15.53 -24.83 10.08
C ARG A 193 15.97 -26.00 9.21
N TYR A 194 15.04 -26.62 8.48
CA TYR A 194 15.31 -27.84 7.69
C TYR A 194 15.30 -27.61 6.18
N GLY A 195 14.94 -26.40 5.74
CA GLY A 195 14.67 -26.08 4.35
C GLY A 195 13.23 -26.45 3.96
N LEU A 196 12.73 -25.79 2.92
CA LEU A 196 11.43 -26.08 2.33
C LEU A 196 11.60 -27.04 1.16
N ASP A 197 10.84 -28.14 1.17
CA ASP A 197 10.70 -28.96 -0.03
C ASP A 197 9.68 -28.32 -0.98
N GLN A 198 9.87 -28.51 -2.29
CA GLN A 198 9.01 -27.92 -3.32
C GLN A 198 7.53 -28.32 -3.18
N ALA A 199 7.22 -29.50 -2.63
CA ALA A 199 5.83 -29.90 -2.43
C ALA A 199 5.18 -29.14 -1.27
N THR A 200 5.94 -28.77 -0.24
CA THR A 200 5.49 -27.90 0.85
C THR A 200 5.32 -26.45 0.39
N GLU A 201 6.28 -25.91 -0.38
CA GLU A 201 6.12 -24.61 -1.04
C GLU A 201 4.84 -24.56 -1.87
N LEU A 202 4.59 -25.59 -2.69
CA LEU A 202 3.43 -25.62 -3.58
C LEU A 202 2.13 -25.63 -2.78
N LYS A 203 2.08 -26.39 -1.68
CA LYS A 203 0.93 -26.40 -0.77
C LYS A 203 0.68 -25.04 -0.11
N ARG A 204 1.74 -24.29 0.22
CA ARG A 204 1.61 -22.93 0.78
C ARG A 204 1.05 -21.97 -0.25
N VAL A 205 1.54 -22.01 -1.49
CA VAL A 205 0.98 -21.23 -2.62
C VAL A 205 -0.49 -21.58 -2.85
N GLU A 206 -0.84 -22.87 -2.85
CA GLU A 206 -2.22 -23.36 -2.97
C GLU A 206 -3.11 -22.88 -1.81
N ALA A 207 -2.61 -22.92 -0.58
CA ALA A 207 -3.32 -22.46 0.61
C ALA A 207 -3.58 -20.95 0.55
N PHE A 208 -2.56 -20.16 0.20
CA PHE A 208 -2.68 -18.72 0.02
C PHE A 208 -3.70 -18.38 -1.06
N THR A 209 -3.53 -18.95 -2.26
CA THR A 209 -4.40 -18.69 -3.40
C THR A 209 -5.85 -18.99 -3.05
N ARG A 210 -6.10 -20.14 -2.41
CA ARG A 210 -7.43 -20.52 -1.94
C ARG A 210 -8.00 -19.50 -0.96
N ARG A 211 -7.23 -19.09 0.04
CA ARG A 211 -7.69 -18.19 1.10
C ARG A 211 -7.97 -16.78 0.57
N TRP A 212 -7.04 -16.25 -0.22
CA TRP A 212 -7.14 -14.93 -0.83
C TRP A 212 -8.36 -14.83 -1.75
N LEU A 213 -8.58 -15.85 -2.58
CA LEU A 213 -9.74 -15.92 -3.46
C LEU A 213 -11.06 -16.05 -2.71
N ASP A 214 -11.14 -16.97 -1.76
CA ASP A 214 -12.37 -17.24 -1.02
C ASP A 214 -12.85 -15.96 -0.30
N ASP A 215 -11.93 -15.25 0.36
CA ASP A 215 -12.25 -13.99 1.03
C ASP A 215 -12.51 -12.85 0.03
N GLY A 216 -11.67 -12.68 -0.99
CA GLY A 216 -11.81 -11.61 -1.98
C GLY A 216 -13.10 -11.72 -2.79
N ILE A 217 -13.43 -12.91 -3.29
CA ILE A 217 -14.66 -13.14 -4.06
C ILE A 217 -15.90 -13.08 -3.15
N SER A 218 -15.83 -13.53 -1.89
CA SER A 218 -16.94 -13.37 -0.93
C SER A 218 -17.23 -11.90 -0.64
N ARG A 219 -16.21 -11.07 -0.43
CA ARG A 219 -16.37 -9.61 -0.26
C ARG A 219 -16.95 -8.96 -1.50
N ALA A 220 -16.42 -9.28 -2.68
CA ALA A 220 -16.92 -8.74 -3.96
C ALA A 220 -18.39 -9.14 -4.21
N TRP A 221 -18.75 -10.39 -3.93
CA TRP A 221 -20.11 -10.91 -4.13
C TRP A 221 -21.16 -10.18 -3.30
N VAL A 222 -20.84 -9.85 -2.05
CA VAL A 222 -21.73 -9.08 -1.17
C VAL A 222 -21.80 -7.61 -1.59
N ALA A 223 -20.70 -7.06 -2.10
CA ALA A 223 -20.64 -5.65 -2.49
C ALA A 223 -21.36 -5.35 -3.82
N ILE A 224 -21.40 -6.29 -4.76
CA ILE A 224 -21.94 -6.07 -6.11
C ILE A 224 -23.43 -6.43 -6.18
N GLU A 225 -24.23 -5.50 -6.71
CA GLU A 225 -25.64 -5.78 -7.04
C GLU A 225 -25.70 -6.75 -8.23
N GLN A 226 -26.54 -7.78 -8.15
CA GLN A 226 -26.65 -8.81 -9.20
C GLN A 226 -25.32 -9.52 -9.51
N SER A 227 -24.53 -9.81 -8.46
CA SER A 227 -23.23 -10.47 -8.57
C SER A 227 -23.24 -11.78 -9.36
N GLU A 228 -24.37 -12.49 -9.41
CA GLU A 228 -24.59 -13.71 -10.22
C GLU A 228 -24.34 -13.52 -11.73
N GLU A 229 -24.57 -12.32 -12.27
CA GLU A 229 -24.38 -12.07 -13.72
C GLU A 229 -22.91 -11.81 -14.07
N GLY A 230 -22.14 -11.20 -13.16
CA GLY A 230 -20.75 -10.80 -13.40
C GLY A 230 -19.71 -11.77 -12.86
N LEU A 231 -19.96 -12.39 -11.70
CA LEU A 231 -19.03 -13.27 -11.00
C LEU A 231 -19.40 -14.75 -11.20
N THR A 232 -19.20 -15.24 -12.42
CA THR A 232 -19.40 -16.66 -12.77
C THR A 232 -18.16 -17.51 -12.45
N GLU A 233 -18.28 -18.85 -12.45
CA GLU A 233 -17.12 -19.76 -12.30
C GLU A 233 -16.04 -19.44 -13.35
N GLU A 234 -16.46 -19.20 -14.59
CA GLU A 234 -15.59 -18.84 -15.71
C GLU A 234 -14.90 -17.50 -15.48
N THR A 235 -15.62 -16.48 -15.02
CA THR A 235 -15.03 -15.16 -14.70
C THR A 235 -13.98 -15.30 -13.59
N VAL A 236 -14.28 -16.03 -12.51
CA VAL A 236 -13.34 -16.22 -11.39
C VAL A 236 -12.10 -17.00 -11.84
N MET A 237 -12.28 -18.03 -12.68
CA MET A 237 -11.16 -18.76 -13.26
C MET A 237 -10.27 -17.84 -14.12
N GLU A 238 -10.87 -17.00 -14.96
CA GLU A 238 -10.12 -16.06 -15.80
C GLU A 238 -9.38 -15.00 -14.99
N LEU A 239 -10.03 -14.46 -13.95
CA LEU A 239 -9.43 -13.52 -13.01
C LEU A 239 -8.16 -14.08 -12.39
N LEU A 240 -8.20 -15.36 -11.99
CA LEU A 240 -7.02 -16.04 -11.46
C LEU A 240 -5.88 -16.20 -12.45
N ARG A 241 -6.18 -16.54 -13.71
CA ARG A 241 -5.12 -16.65 -14.73
C ARG A 241 -4.41 -15.30 -14.90
N ARG A 242 -5.20 -14.22 -14.89
CA ARG A 242 -4.69 -12.86 -15.01
C ARG A 242 -3.93 -12.40 -13.78
N PHE A 243 -4.34 -12.77 -12.56
CA PHE A 243 -3.54 -12.49 -11.36
C PHE A 243 -2.22 -13.26 -11.31
N ILE A 244 -2.15 -14.45 -11.90
CA ILE A 244 -0.87 -15.17 -12.02
C ILE A 244 0.09 -14.41 -12.95
N ALA A 245 -0.39 -13.93 -14.11
CA ALA A 245 0.43 -13.25 -15.10
C ALA A 245 -0.18 -11.91 -15.54
N PRO A 246 -0.23 -10.89 -14.66
CA PRO A 246 -1.00 -9.65 -14.88
C PRO A 246 -0.47 -8.84 -16.07
N PHE A 247 0.85 -8.89 -16.29
CA PHE A 247 1.53 -8.22 -17.40
C PHE A 247 1.96 -9.21 -18.50
N GLY A 248 1.33 -10.38 -18.57
CA GLY A 248 1.63 -11.44 -19.53
C GLY A 248 2.71 -12.43 -19.08
N ALA A 249 2.89 -13.47 -19.88
CA ALA A 249 3.77 -14.62 -19.54
C ALA A 249 5.27 -14.30 -19.59
N GLU A 250 5.68 -13.23 -20.27
CA GLU A 250 7.09 -12.82 -20.37
C GLU A 250 7.52 -11.92 -19.21
N HIS A 251 6.57 -11.21 -18.59
CA HIS A 251 6.87 -10.35 -17.46
C HIS A 251 7.09 -11.19 -16.20
N PRO A 252 8.09 -10.90 -15.34
CA PRO A 252 8.37 -11.73 -14.16
C PRO A 252 7.34 -11.59 -13.03
N PHE A 253 6.69 -10.42 -12.91
CA PHE A 253 5.75 -10.13 -11.83
C PHE A 253 4.52 -11.06 -11.83
N SER A 254 4.03 -11.33 -10.63
CA SER A 254 2.86 -12.15 -10.32
C SER A 254 2.15 -11.54 -9.12
N CYS A 255 0.82 -11.58 -9.08
CA CYS A 255 0.09 -11.25 -7.85
C CYS A 255 0.17 -12.39 -6.82
N LEU A 256 0.97 -13.44 -7.05
CA LEU A 256 1.27 -14.43 -6.01
C LEU A 256 2.51 -14.00 -5.22
N PRO A 257 2.48 -14.06 -3.88
CA PRO A 257 3.58 -13.58 -3.04
C PRO A 257 4.92 -14.20 -3.41
N GLY A 258 5.94 -13.36 -3.62
CA GLY A 258 7.32 -13.78 -3.86
C GLY A 258 7.84 -14.68 -2.74
N ALA A 259 7.52 -14.35 -1.48
CA ALA A 259 7.85 -15.14 -0.29
C ALA A 259 7.33 -16.60 -0.31
N LEU A 260 6.33 -16.91 -1.15
CA LEU A 260 5.81 -18.27 -1.32
C LEU A 260 6.27 -18.93 -2.63
N THR A 261 6.82 -18.15 -3.55
CA THR A 261 7.12 -18.58 -4.94
C THR A 261 8.60 -18.48 -5.31
N GLU A 262 9.47 -17.97 -4.44
CA GLU A 262 10.91 -17.79 -4.70
C GLU A 262 11.60 -19.07 -5.21
N GLY A 263 11.33 -20.23 -4.58
CA GLY A 263 11.92 -21.53 -4.96
C GLY A 263 11.21 -22.25 -6.11
N LEU A 264 9.91 -22.00 -6.30
CA LEU A 264 9.09 -22.65 -7.33
C LEU A 264 9.05 -21.89 -8.66
N GLY A 265 9.26 -20.59 -8.60
CA GLY A 265 8.85 -19.64 -9.62
C GLY A 265 7.33 -19.47 -9.68
N ARG A 266 6.90 -18.69 -10.67
CA ARG A 266 5.50 -18.42 -10.94
C ARG A 266 4.79 -19.67 -11.50
N PRO A 267 3.64 -20.10 -10.94
CA PRO A 267 2.79 -21.13 -11.54
C PRO A 267 2.35 -20.78 -12.97
N PRO A 268 2.11 -21.76 -13.85
CA PRO A 268 1.65 -21.46 -15.21
C PRO A 268 0.21 -20.90 -15.22
N PRO A 269 -0.19 -20.05 -16.18
CA PRO A 269 -1.54 -19.46 -16.21
C PRO A 269 -2.68 -20.49 -16.34
N ASP A 270 -2.40 -21.69 -16.86
CA ASP A 270 -3.35 -22.81 -16.97
C ASP A 270 -3.26 -23.80 -15.79
N TRP A 271 -2.68 -23.37 -14.67
CA TRP A 271 -2.50 -24.16 -13.46
C TRP A 271 -3.79 -24.89 -13.05
N ALA A 272 -3.75 -26.23 -13.06
CA ALA A 272 -4.92 -27.08 -12.85
C ALA A 272 -5.65 -26.82 -11.51
N PHE A 273 -4.93 -26.29 -10.52
CA PHE A 273 -5.49 -25.91 -9.23
C PHE A 273 -6.55 -24.81 -9.32
N ILE A 274 -6.43 -23.87 -10.28
CA ILE A 274 -7.39 -22.76 -10.50
C ILE A 274 -8.82 -23.28 -10.62
N ARG A 275 -9.02 -24.29 -11.48
CA ARG A 275 -10.33 -24.94 -11.69
C ARG A 275 -10.84 -25.61 -10.42
N THR A 276 -9.94 -26.19 -9.64
CA THR A 276 -10.30 -26.87 -8.38
C THR A 276 -10.80 -25.86 -7.36
N VAL A 277 -10.11 -24.72 -7.21
CA VAL A 277 -10.51 -23.68 -6.25
C VAL A 277 -11.82 -23.02 -6.65
N ALA A 278 -11.96 -22.59 -7.92
CA ALA A 278 -13.17 -21.95 -8.40
C ALA A 278 -14.41 -22.85 -8.18
N ARG A 279 -14.34 -24.13 -8.56
CA ARG A 279 -15.45 -25.08 -8.34
C ARG A 279 -15.79 -25.28 -6.87
N GLN A 280 -14.77 -25.35 -6.02
CA GLN A 280 -14.99 -25.54 -4.59
C GLN A 280 -15.66 -24.32 -3.97
N LEU A 281 -15.31 -23.12 -4.41
CA LEU A 281 -15.93 -21.86 -4.01
C LEU A 281 -17.42 -21.83 -4.36
N PHE A 282 -17.78 -22.08 -5.62
CA PHE A 282 -19.19 -22.07 -6.04
C PHE A 282 -20.01 -23.21 -5.43
N ARG A 283 -19.42 -24.40 -5.24
CA ARG A 283 -20.09 -25.48 -4.49
C ARG A 283 -20.35 -25.10 -3.04
N HIS A 284 -19.42 -24.38 -2.41
CA HIS A 284 -19.59 -23.90 -1.03
C HIS A 284 -20.77 -22.93 -0.95
N TRP A 285 -20.86 -21.99 -1.89
CA TRP A 285 -21.94 -20.99 -1.94
C TRP A 285 -23.31 -21.58 -2.30
N ASN A 286 -23.36 -22.55 -3.21
CA ASN A 286 -24.61 -23.23 -3.58
C ASN A 286 -25.11 -24.18 -2.47
N GLY A 287 -24.46 -24.22 -1.31
CA GLY A 287 -24.83 -25.11 -0.20
C GLY A 287 -24.58 -26.60 -0.47
N GLU A 288 -23.90 -26.93 -1.58
CA GLU A 288 -23.47 -28.29 -1.90
C GLU A 288 -22.20 -28.71 -1.13
N GLY A 289 -21.52 -27.73 -0.52
CA GLY A 289 -20.42 -27.98 0.39
C GLY A 289 -20.85 -28.78 1.61
N GLN A 290 -19.96 -29.63 2.12
CA GLN A 290 -20.17 -30.29 3.42
C GLN A 290 -20.53 -29.21 4.43
N SER A 291 -21.79 -29.22 4.91
CA SER A 291 -22.26 -28.25 5.89
C SER A 291 -21.23 -28.20 7.00
N ALA A 292 -20.53 -27.06 7.12
CA ALA A 292 -19.42 -26.92 8.04
C ALA A 292 -19.95 -27.36 9.39
N LYS A 293 -19.48 -28.52 9.89
CA LYS A 293 -20.00 -29.15 11.10
C LYS A 293 -20.05 -28.07 12.15
N LYS A 294 -21.27 -27.63 12.49
CA LYS A 294 -21.56 -26.43 13.28
C LYS A 294 -20.62 -26.44 14.48
N LYS A 295 -19.47 -25.76 14.38
CA LYS A 295 -18.41 -25.84 15.38
C LYS A 295 -19.03 -25.20 16.60
N ARG A 296 -19.43 -26.02 17.58
CA ARG A 296 -20.11 -25.57 18.80
C ARG A 296 -19.28 -24.42 19.35
N LYS A 297 -19.84 -23.21 19.24
CA LYS A 297 -19.27 -21.96 19.70
C LYS A 297 -19.05 -22.11 21.21
N LYS A 298 -17.86 -22.57 21.60
CA LYS A 298 -17.40 -22.53 22.99
C LYS A 298 -16.97 -21.09 23.18
N GLY A 299 -17.79 -20.34 23.91
CA GLY A 299 -17.74 -18.89 23.98
C GLY A 299 -16.43 -18.34 24.56
N GLY A 300 -16.21 -17.05 24.30
CA GLY A 300 -15.22 -16.22 24.96
C GLY A 300 -14.06 -15.81 24.04
N GLY A 301 -14.08 -14.56 23.57
CA GLY A 301 -12.99 -13.93 22.83
C GLY A 301 -13.54 -13.05 21.72
N GLY A 302 -13.80 -11.78 22.04
CA GLY A 302 -14.19 -10.78 21.04
C GLY A 302 -13.07 -10.60 20.03
N SER A 303 -13.44 -10.60 18.74
CA SER A 303 -12.54 -10.20 17.66
C SER A 303 -12.41 -8.67 17.71
N PRO A 304 -11.19 -8.11 17.86
CA PRO A 304 -10.96 -6.67 17.92
C PRO A 304 -10.98 -5.96 16.55
N TRP A 305 -11.39 -6.64 15.48
CA TRP A 305 -11.38 -6.11 14.10
C TRP A 305 -12.79 -5.96 13.51
N ALA A 306 -13.78 -5.63 14.33
CA ALA A 306 -15.03 -5.08 13.82
C ALA A 306 -14.76 -3.61 13.49
N GLU A 307 -14.26 -3.39 12.26
CA GLU A 307 -14.01 -2.06 11.69
C GLU A 307 -15.30 -1.25 11.64
N GLU A 308 -15.10 0.04 11.87
CA GLU A 308 -16.04 1.13 11.67
C GLU A 308 -16.44 1.18 10.19
N ASP A 309 -17.75 1.01 9.95
CA ASP A 309 -18.39 1.35 8.68
C ASP A 309 -18.26 2.87 8.46
N ASP A 310 -17.21 3.30 7.75
CA ASP A 310 -17.20 4.60 7.06
C ASP A 310 -18.11 4.51 5.83
N ASP A 311 -19.42 4.58 6.09
CA ASP A 311 -20.49 4.87 5.14
C ASP A 311 -20.42 6.36 4.78
N GLU A 312 -19.63 6.71 3.76
CA GLU A 312 -19.73 8.04 3.12
C GLU A 312 -21.12 8.18 2.48
N GLY A 313 -21.99 8.88 3.22
CA GLY A 313 -23.39 9.07 2.92
C GLY A 313 -23.66 9.83 1.62
N VAL A 314 -24.23 9.12 0.65
CA VAL A 314 -25.02 9.72 -0.43
C VAL A 314 -26.40 10.11 0.13
N GLN A 315 -26.55 11.36 0.57
CA GLN A 315 -27.86 11.91 0.94
C GLN A 315 -28.69 12.26 -0.30
N LYS A 316 -29.81 11.56 -0.51
CA LYS A 316 -30.95 12.07 -1.30
C LYS A 316 -32.16 12.30 -0.37
N PRO A 317 -32.85 13.45 -0.44
CA PRO A 317 -33.93 13.77 0.48
C PRO A 317 -35.24 13.09 0.08
N SER A 318 -35.91 12.45 1.04
CA SER A 318 -37.29 12.00 0.92
C SER A 318 -38.16 12.61 2.03
N ALA A 319 -39.33 13.08 1.62
CA ALA A 319 -40.24 13.93 2.36
C ALA A 319 -41.24 13.18 3.28
N LYS A 320 -41.88 13.97 4.17
CA LYS A 320 -43.04 13.73 5.06
C LYS A 320 -42.66 13.18 6.46
N SER A 321 -43.14 13.68 7.60
CA SER A 321 -44.14 14.70 7.92
C SER A 321 -44.19 14.95 9.45
N ARG A 322 -44.73 16.12 9.85
CA ARG A 322 -45.38 16.47 11.13
C ARG A 322 -44.54 16.74 12.39
N GLY A 323 -44.56 18.00 12.84
CA GLY A 323 -44.34 18.37 14.24
C GLY A 323 -44.08 19.86 14.47
N LYS A 324 -45.15 20.66 14.55
CA LYS A 324 -45.12 22.10 14.91
C LYS A 324 -44.54 22.33 16.31
N LYS A 325 -43.49 23.15 16.44
CA LYS A 325 -43.37 24.13 17.54
C LYS A 325 -42.40 25.25 17.13
N ALA A 326 -42.89 26.48 17.23
CA ALA A 326 -42.20 27.69 16.82
C ALA A 326 -41.32 28.23 17.96
N THR A 327 -40.09 28.62 17.63
CA THR A 327 -39.26 29.57 18.38
C THR A 327 -38.47 30.46 17.39
N PRO A 328 -38.12 31.69 17.77
CA PRO A 328 -37.69 32.75 16.85
C PRO A 328 -36.21 32.66 16.49
N LYS A 329 -35.92 33.07 15.25
CA LYS A 329 -34.60 33.34 14.65
C LYS A 329 -33.69 34.17 15.56
N ALA A 330 -32.49 33.67 15.81
CA ALA A 330 -31.29 34.45 16.05
C ALA A 330 -30.33 34.10 14.90
N ASP A 331 -29.73 35.14 14.32
CA ASP A 331 -28.80 35.07 13.20
C ASP A 331 -27.54 34.27 13.59
N ASP A 332 -27.17 33.31 12.75
CA ASP A 332 -25.85 32.67 12.77
C ASP A 332 -25.11 33.07 11.49
N PRO A 333 -23.79 33.33 11.60
CA PRO A 333 -22.99 33.93 10.55
C PRO A 333 -22.63 32.95 9.44
N GLU A 334 -22.47 33.55 8.27
CA GLU A 334 -21.81 33.06 7.07
C GLU A 334 -20.51 32.34 7.43
N VAL A 335 -20.48 31.02 7.23
CA VAL A 335 -19.25 30.22 7.28
C VAL A 335 -18.60 30.38 5.91
N GLU A 336 -17.55 31.19 5.86
CA GLU A 336 -16.63 31.25 4.73
C GLU A 336 -15.96 29.88 4.56
N GLU A 337 -16.12 29.29 3.38
CA GLU A 337 -15.30 28.17 2.92
C GLU A 337 -13.87 28.69 2.76
N GLU A 338 -12.98 28.31 3.68
CA GLU A 338 -11.55 28.57 3.53
C GLU A 338 -11.00 27.75 2.37
N ASP A 339 -10.69 28.50 1.32
CA ASP A 339 -10.00 28.17 0.09
C ASP A 339 -8.61 27.58 0.36
N LEU A 340 -8.42 26.29 0.03
CA LEU A 340 -7.12 25.61 0.02
C LEU A 340 -6.35 25.82 -1.30
N GLY A 341 -6.66 26.88 -2.07
CA GLY A 341 -6.03 27.22 -3.34
C GLY A 341 -4.69 27.96 -3.29
N VAL A 342 -4.16 28.31 -2.12
CA VAL A 342 -3.01 29.24 -2.03
C VAL A 342 -1.64 28.61 -2.36
N ALA A 343 -1.53 27.27 -2.43
CA ALA A 343 -0.22 26.63 -2.67
C ALA A 343 0.16 26.43 -4.14
N GLU A 344 -0.80 26.48 -5.08
CA GLU A 344 -0.49 26.35 -6.53
C GLU A 344 -0.26 27.71 -7.21
N GLU A 345 -0.78 28.81 -6.67
CA GLU A 345 -0.62 30.14 -7.29
C GLU A 345 0.78 30.75 -7.03
N GLU A 346 1.44 30.39 -5.92
CA GLU A 346 2.80 30.89 -5.58
C GLU A 346 3.91 30.21 -6.41
N GLU A 347 3.70 28.97 -6.92
CA GLU A 347 4.67 28.25 -7.76
C GLU A 347 4.64 28.77 -9.21
N ALA A 348 3.48 29.23 -9.70
CA ALA A 348 3.34 29.85 -11.02
C ALA A 348 3.95 31.27 -11.10
N GLU A 349 3.90 32.04 -10.00
CA GLU A 349 4.48 33.39 -9.96
C GLU A 349 6.02 33.35 -9.89
N ALA A 350 6.60 32.36 -9.18
CA ALA A 350 8.05 32.17 -9.12
C ALA A 350 8.66 31.67 -10.45
N GLU A 351 7.93 30.87 -11.24
CA GLU A 351 8.40 30.39 -12.54
C GLU A 351 8.35 31.51 -13.61
N ALA A 352 7.35 32.39 -13.55
CA ALA A 352 7.25 33.57 -14.42
C ALA A 352 8.33 34.63 -14.13
N GLU A 353 8.74 34.81 -12.87
CA GLU A 353 9.79 35.77 -12.50
C GLU A 353 11.19 35.29 -12.92
N ALA A 354 11.44 33.98 -12.90
CA ALA A 354 12.71 33.40 -13.34
C ALA A 354 12.88 33.43 -14.88
N GLU A 355 11.80 33.30 -15.64
CA GLU A 355 11.84 33.37 -17.11
C GLU A 355 12.04 34.82 -17.59
N ALA A 356 11.53 35.81 -16.85
CA ALA A 356 11.70 37.23 -17.15
C ALA A 356 13.10 37.79 -16.85
N GLU A 357 13.87 37.17 -15.95
CA GLU A 357 15.28 37.54 -15.70
C GLU A 357 16.27 36.88 -16.69
N ALA A 358 15.82 35.90 -17.48
CA ALA A 358 16.64 35.16 -18.42
C ALA A 358 16.61 35.70 -19.87
N GLU A 359 15.64 36.55 -20.22
CA GLU A 359 15.60 37.37 -21.45
C GLU A 359 16.31 38.73 -21.28
#